data_AF-M7SUH7-F1
#
_entry.id   AF-M7SUH7-F1
#
_cell.length_a   1.000
_cell.length_b   1.000
_cell.length_c   1.000
_cell.angle_alpha   90.00
_cell.angle_beta   90.00
_cell.angle_gamma   90.00
#
_symmetry.space_group_name_H-M   'P 1'
#
loop_
_entity.id
_entity.type
_entity.pdbx_description
1 polymer ?
#
loop_
_entity_poly.entity_id
_entity_poly.type
_entity_poly.pdbx_seq_one_letter_code
_entity_poly.pdbx_strand_id
1 'polypeptide(L)'
;MDVTEDTIPELQPIFHFLNGHANKLYQEGYFLKLDDQNTHGKPNTDRTWTECFAQLVGTVLSLWDAAELDAAGENGEVLPKFINLTDASIKMIDSLPTRSNEEQPLQNILSISTAGRNRYLLHFNSRHSLIQWTAGIRLAMFEYSSLQEAYTGALIAGKGKTLPNIGVIMERTRVPVELWVRVRFGAGMPWKRCWCVISPPDEKEYMKMQKEMKKKSPYDRSHAPILKGDIKFYDQKKEGKKHKKMLPIATITDSYSAYALYPQAKSLIDTSTLIKIEGDITIHADPPSSTEGFVFIMPEVAPALSGFGMMLKYLFPTWDTFGLNPRCFKPYPHRRQLELE
;
A
#
# COMPACT_ATOMS: atom_id res chain seq x y z
N MET A 1 -24.02 3.27 13.46
CA MET A 1 -23.07 2.40 14.17
C MET A 1 -23.88 1.28 14.80
N ASP A 2 -23.90 0.10 14.20
CA ASP A 2 -24.40 -1.10 14.86
C ASP A 2 -23.18 -1.93 15.29
N VAL A 3 -23.02 -2.09 16.61
CA VAL A 3 -22.09 -3.04 17.20
C VAL A 3 -22.80 -4.39 17.12
N THR A 4 -22.68 -5.08 15.99
CA THR A 4 -23.19 -6.45 15.85
C THR A 4 -22.33 -7.38 16.71
N GLU A 5 -22.97 -8.25 17.49
CA GLU A 5 -22.36 -9.23 18.41
C GLU A 5 -21.28 -10.13 17.77
N ASP A 6 -21.21 -10.20 16.45
CA ASP A 6 -20.25 -11.02 15.69
C ASP A 6 -18.86 -10.40 15.48
N THR A 7 -18.59 -9.22 16.03
CA THR A 7 -17.32 -8.52 15.79
C THR A 7 -16.25 -8.90 16.82
N ILE A 8 -15.13 -9.49 16.39
CA ILE A 8 -14.03 -9.85 17.30
C ILE A 8 -13.51 -8.64 18.10
N PRO A 9 -13.28 -8.78 19.43
CA PRO A 9 -12.92 -7.66 20.30
C PRO A 9 -11.68 -6.89 19.83
N GLU A 10 -10.67 -7.60 19.31
CA GLU A 10 -9.42 -7.00 18.85
C GLU A 10 -9.61 -6.00 17.69
N LEU A 11 -10.69 -6.13 16.89
CA LEU A 11 -10.98 -5.21 15.78
C LEU A 11 -11.76 -3.96 16.21
N GLN A 12 -12.36 -3.92 17.39
CA GLN A 12 -13.18 -2.78 17.83
C GLN A 12 -12.40 -1.46 17.84
N PRO A 13 -11.18 -1.38 18.41
CA PRO A 13 -10.38 -0.15 18.38
C PRO A 13 -10.00 0.23 16.94
N ILE A 14 -9.71 -0.76 16.10
CA ILE A 14 -9.34 -0.52 14.70
C ILE A 14 -10.50 0.13 13.94
N PHE A 15 -11.75 -0.32 14.14
CA PHE A 15 -12.90 0.32 13.51
C PHE A 15 -13.14 1.74 13.99
N HIS A 16 -12.92 2.00 15.28
CA HIS A 16 -12.97 3.36 15.81
C HIS A 16 -11.94 4.26 15.11
N PHE A 17 -10.69 3.80 15.00
CA PHE A 17 -9.63 4.58 14.36
C PHE A 17 -9.82 4.72 12.84
N LEU A 18 -10.28 3.68 12.13
CA LEU A 18 -10.62 3.76 10.71
C LEU A 18 -11.73 4.77 10.46
N ASN A 19 -12.76 4.78 11.32
CA ASN A 19 -13.82 5.79 11.24
C ASN A 19 -13.29 7.19 11.56
N GLY A 20 -12.43 7.32 12.57
CA GLY A 20 -11.79 8.60 12.90
C GLY A 20 -10.96 9.15 11.73
N HIS A 21 -10.13 8.30 11.11
CA HIS A 21 -9.34 8.64 9.93
C HIS A 21 -10.24 9.06 8.76
N ALA A 22 -11.28 8.30 8.46
CA ALA A 22 -12.18 8.56 7.35
C ALA A 22 -12.94 9.90 7.45
N ASN A 23 -13.06 10.47 8.66
CA ASN A 23 -13.74 11.75 8.91
C ASN A 23 -12.76 12.88 9.31
N LYS A 24 -11.47 12.61 9.41
CA LYS A 24 -10.47 13.61 9.82
C LYS A 24 -10.14 14.53 8.65
N LEU A 25 -10.36 15.83 8.83
CA LEU A 25 -9.89 16.88 7.94
C LEU A 25 -8.39 17.11 8.16
N TYR A 26 -7.59 16.89 7.13
CA TYR A 26 -6.13 17.11 7.18
C TYR A 26 -5.73 18.48 6.66
N GLN A 27 -6.43 18.97 5.63
CA GLN A 27 -6.12 20.24 4.99
C GLN A 27 -7.30 20.72 4.14
N GLU A 28 -7.49 22.03 4.08
CA GLU A 28 -8.41 22.67 3.15
C GLU A 28 -7.84 23.98 2.58
N GLY A 29 -8.42 24.47 1.49
CA GLY A 29 -8.03 25.73 0.88
C GLY A 29 -8.10 25.72 -0.65
N TYR A 30 -7.66 26.83 -1.24
CA TYR A 30 -7.73 27.07 -2.68
C TYR A 30 -6.42 26.74 -3.38
N PHE A 31 -6.52 26.21 -4.60
CA PHE A 31 -5.41 26.07 -5.53
C PHE A 31 -5.91 26.00 -6.97
N LEU A 32 -5.00 26.20 -7.93
CA LEU A 32 -5.28 25.92 -9.33
C LEU A 32 -5.03 24.43 -9.61
N LYS A 33 -5.97 23.77 -10.28
CA LYS A 33 -5.87 22.37 -10.70
C LYS A 33 -5.85 22.27 -12.22
N LEU A 34 -5.01 21.38 -12.73
CA LEU A 34 -4.98 20.97 -14.14
C LEU A 34 -5.16 19.46 -14.24
N ASP A 35 -6.11 19.01 -15.06
CA ASP A 35 -6.25 17.62 -15.46
C ASP A 35 -5.24 17.30 -16.56
N ASP A 36 -4.08 16.73 -16.22
CA ASP A 36 -2.96 16.62 -17.15
C ASP A 36 -2.97 15.32 -17.98
N GLN A 37 -3.19 14.17 -17.34
CA GLN A 37 -3.30 12.87 -18.02
C GLN A 37 -4.55 12.10 -17.59
N ASN A 38 -5.13 11.35 -18.52
CA ASN A 38 -6.27 10.47 -18.29
C ASN A 38 -5.89 9.05 -17.85
N THR A 39 -6.90 8.17 -17.72
CA THR A 39 -6.78 6.77 -17.27
C THR A 39 -5.98 5.86 -18.21
N HIS A 40 -5.52 6.37 -19.35
CA HIS A 40 -4.65 5.67 -20.29
C HIS A 40 -3.24 6.27 -20.31
N GLY A 41 -2.97 7.26 -19.45
CA GLY A 41 -1.72 8.03 -19.44
C GLY A 41 -1.57 8.98 -20.64
N LYS A 42 -2.65 9.21 -21.41
CA LYS A 42 -2.63 10.18 -22.52
C LYS A 42 -2.93 11.58 -21.99
N PRO A 43 -2.32 12.63 -22.54
CA PRO A 43 -2.66 14.00 -22.19
C PRO A 43 -4.17 14.26 -22.38
N ASN A 44 -4.78 15.01 -21.47
CA ASN A 44 -6.15 15.44 -21.68
C ASN A 44 -6.24 16.44 -22.85
N THR A 45 -7.37 16.42 -23.55
CA THR A 45 -7.65 17.33 -24.66
C THR A 45 -7.85 18.76 -24.17
N ASP A 46 -8.50 18.88 -23.00
CA ASP A 46 -8.71 20.15 -22.32
C ASP A 46 -7.71 20.28 -21.18
N ARG A 47 -6.75 21.20 -21.33
CA ARG A 47 -5.67 21.45 -20.38
C ARG A 47 -5.75 22.91 -19.92
N THR A 48 -6.81 23.21 -19.19
CA THR A 48 -7.05 24.50 -18.55
C THR A 48 -6.83 24.41 -17.05
N TRP A 49 -6.19 25.43 -16.48
CA TRP A 49 -6.13 25.58 -15.04
C TRP A 49 -7.48 26.08 -14.53
N THR A 50 -8.02 25.38 -13.54
CA THR A 50 -9.28 25.72 -12.88
C THR A 50 -8.99 26.02 -11.42
N GLU A 51 -9.51 27.13 -10.90
CA GLU A 51 -9.45 27.42 -9.47
C GLU A 51 -10.43 26.53 -8.72
N CYS A 52 -9.93 25.82 -7.72
CA CYS A 52 -10.74 24.91 -6.93
C CYS A 52 -10.56 25.20 -5.45
N PHE A 53 -11.68 25.22 -4.71
CA PHE A 53 -11.65 24.96 -3.27
C PHE A 53 -11.54 23.46 -3.05
N ALA A 54 -10.72 23.05 -2.09
CA ALA A 54 -10.48 21.64 -1.82
C ALA A 54 -10.48 21.32 -0.33
N GLN A 55 -10.92 20.11 -0.01
CA GLN A 55 -10.82 19.53 1.33
C GLN A 55 -10.26 18.12 1.26
N LEU A 56 -9.22 17.84 2.05
CA LEU A 56 -8.64 16.52 2.22
C LEU A 56 -9.19 15.89 3.51
N VAL A 57 -10.11 14.94 3.36
CA VAL A 57 -10.71 14.19 4.48
C VAL A 57 -10.38 12.71 4.31
N GLY A 58 -9.75 12.11 5.33
CA GLY A 58 -9.15 10.78 5.16
C GLY A 58 -8.17 10.78 3.99
N THR A 59 -8.32 9.84 3.04
CA THR A 59 -7.54 9.80 1.79
C THR A 59 -8.33 10.29 0.57
N VAL A 60 -9.45 11.00 0.79
CA VAL A 60 -10.29 11.53 -0.29
C VAL A 60 -10.11 13.04 -0.38
N LEU A 61 -9.74 13.51 -1.57
CA LEU A 61 -9.68 14.92 -1.90
C LEU A 61 -10.99 15.32 -2.60
N SER A 62 -11.78 16.14 -1.93
CA SER A 62 -13.00 16.73 -2.46
C SER A 62 -12.69 18.10 -3.07
N LEU A 63 -13.21 18.36 -4.27
CA LEU A 63 -12.91 19.54 -5.07
C LEU A 63 -14.20 20.22 -5.53
N TRP A 64 -14.30 21.52 -5.30
CA TRP A 64 -15.37 22.37 -5.81
C TRP A 64 -14.77 23.40 -6.75
N ASP A 65 -15.41 23.64 -7.89
CA ASP A 65 -15.01 24.72 -8.80
C ASP A 65 -15.38 26.07 -8.17
N ALA A 66 -14.41 26.97 -8.07
CA ALA A 66 -14.62 28.27 -7.42
C ALA A 66 -15.66 29.13 -8.15
N ALA A 67 -15.69 29.08 -9.49
CA ALA A 67 -16.67 29.83 -10.27
C ALA A 67 -18.08 29.27 -10.11
N GLU A 68 -18.22 27.95 -9.99
CA GLU A 68 -19.52 27.31 -9.70
C GLU A 68 -20.00 27.66 -8.28
N LEU A 69 -19.10 27.70 -7.29
CA LEU A 69 -19.42 28.13 -5.92
C LEU A 69 -19.91 29.57 -5.88
N ASP A 70 -19.19 30.49 -6.55
CA ASP A 70 -19.57 31.90 -6.61
C ASP A 70 -20.91 32.12 -7.30
N ALA A 71 -21.18 31.36 -8.37
CA ALA A 71 -22.45 31.42 -9.10
C ALA A 71 -23.63 30.86 -8.29
N ALA A 72 -23.38 29.87 -7.43
CA ALA A 72 -24.40 29.25 -6.60
C ALA A 72 -24.83 30.15 -5.42
N GLY A 73 -23.92 31.00 -4.92
CA GLY A 73 -24.18 31.91 -3.79
C GLY A 73 -24.33 31.19 -2.45
N GLU A 74 -24.70 31.92 -1.38
CA GLU A 74 -24.69 31.39 0.00
C GLU A 74 -25.60 30.18 0.26
N ASN A 75 -26.69 30.04 -0.50
CA ASN A 75 -27.67 28.95 -0.35
C ASN A 75 -27.62 27.93 -1.48
N GLY A 76 -26.70 28.09 -2.43
CA GLY A 76 -26.56 27.18 -3.56
C GLY A 76 -25.70 25.97 -3.21
N GLU A 77 -26.12 24.79 -3.68
CA GLU A 77 -25.39 23.55 -3.46
C GLU A 77 -24.59 23.18 -4.71
N VAL A 78 -23.26 23.07 -4.56
CA VAL A 78 -22.36 22.59 -5.62
C VAL A 78 -21.81 21.24 -5.20
N LEU A 79 -21.97 20.24 -6.07
CA LEU A 79 -21.50 18.89 -5.80
C LEU A 79 -19.98 18.78 -6.00
N PRO A 80 -19.24 18.24 -5.02
CA PRO A 80 -17.80 18.05 -5.16
C PRO A 80 -17.45 16.97 -6.19
N LYS A 81 -16.30 17.16 -6.84
CA LYS A 81 -15.57 16.13 -7.57
C LYS A 81 -14.59 15.45 -6.59
N PHE A 82 -14.54 14.12 -6.60
CA PHE A 82 -13.70 13.35 -5.69
C PHE A 82 -12.48 12.75 -6.39
N ILE A 83 -11.32 12.86 -5.74
CA ILE A 83 -10.09 12.16 -6.12
C ILE A 83 -9.65 11.28 -4.96
N ASN A 84 -9.49 9.99 -5.22
CA ASN A 84 -8.96 9.04 -4.23
C ASN A 84 -7.42 9.06 -4.26
N LEU A 85 -6.82 9.37 -3.11
CA LEU A 85 -5.38 9.48 -2.92
C LEU A 85 -4.75 8.30 -2.17
N THR A 86 -5.50 7.27 -1.78
CA THR A 86 -5.03 6.14 -0.95
C THR A 86 -3.71 5.55 -1.44
N ASP A 87 -3.58 5.36 -2.75
CA ASP A 87 -2.39 4.80 -3.38
C ASP A 87 -1.76 5.75 -4.43
N ALA A 88 -1.98 7.05 -4.26
CA ALA A 88 -1.45 8.04 -5.20
C ALA A 88 0.07 8.22 -5.03
N SER A 89 0.79 8.42 -6.13
CA SER A 89 2.16 8.90 -6.08
C SER A 89 2.17 10.42 -6.21
N ILE A 90 2.94 11.10 -5.35
CA ILE A 90 3.02 12.55 -5.36
C ILE A 90 4.47 13.01 -5.53
N LYS A 91 4.66 14.05 -6.35
CA LYS A 91 5.97 14.64 -6.60
C LYS A 91 5.86 16.16 -6.61
N MET A 92 6.64 16.81 -5.76
CA MET A 92 6.83 18.26 -5.84
C MET A 92 7.72 18.58 -7.03
N ILE A 93 7.29 19.54 -7.84
CA ILE A 93 8.00 20.03 -9.02
C ILE A 93 8.29 21.51 -8.76
N ASP A 94 9.58 21.84 -8.74
CA ASP A 94 10.03 23.20 -8.43
C ASP A 94 9.67 24.20 -9.53
N SER A 95 9.70 23.75 -10.79
CA SER A 95 9.45 24.59 -11.96
C SER A 95 8.89 23.76 -13.13
N LEU A 96 7.80 24.23 -13.75
CA LEU A 96 7.24 23.70 -14.99
C LEU A 96 7.31 24.77 -16.09
N PRO A 97 7.89 24.44 -17.26
CA PRO A 97 7.93 25.36 -18.38
C PRO A 97 6.53 25.65 -18.90
N THR A 98 6.27 26.92 -19.18
CA THR A 98 5.07 27.43 -19.83
C THR A 98 5.13 27.20 -21.35
N ARG A 99 3.99 27.35 -22.03
CA ARG A 99 3.91 27.16 -23.49
C ARG A 99 4.66 28.25 -24.28
N SER A 100 4.89 29.41 -23.69
CA SER A 100 5.67 30.49 -24.26
C SER A 100 7.03 30.59 -23.54
N ASN A 101 8.12 30.73 -24.30
CA ASN A 101 9.46 30.91 -23.73
C ASN A 101 9.65 32.29 -23.05
N GLU A 102 8.67 33.19 -23.17
CA GLU A 102 8.70 34.54 -22.60
C GLU A 102 7.99 34.62 -21.24
N GLU A 103 7.14 33.66 -20.90
CA GLU A 103 6.51 33.57 -19.59
C GLU A 103 7.44 32.92 -18.57
N GLN A 104 7.42 33.46 -17.34
CA GLN A 104 8.12 32.83 -16.22
C GLN A 104 7.53 31.43 -15.99
N PRO A 105 8.38 30.42 -15.73
CA PRO A 105 7.90 29.08 -15.49
C PRO A 105 7.08 29.03 -14.20
N LEU A 106 6.03 28.21 -14.21
CA LEU A 106 5.18 28.02 -13.04
C LEU A 106 5.95 27.30 -11.94
N GLN A 107 5.91 27.84 -10.73
CA GLN A 107 6.58 27.28 -9.56
C GLN A 107 5.57 26.65 -8.61
N ASN A 108 6.06 25.93 -7.61
CA ASN A 108 5.25 25.38 -6.52
C ASN A 108 4.15 24.42 -7.00
N ILE A 109 4.52 23.41 -7.80
CA ILE A 109 3.54 22.47 -8.35
C ILE A 109 3.64 21.12 -7.65
N LEU A 110 2.49 20.57 -7.29
CA LEU A 110 2.36 19.19 -6.86
C LEU A 110 1.77 18.35 -7.99
N SER A 111 2.54 17.39 -8.48
CA SER A 111 2.04 16.35 -9.38
C SER A 111 1.48 15.22 -8.54
N ILE A 112 0.21 14.87 -8.77
CA ILE A 112 -0.48 13.74 -8.14
C ILE A 112 -0.84 12.75 -9.23
N SER A 113 -0.34 11.51 -9.13
CA SER A 113 -0.73 10.43 -10.03
C SER A 113 -1.52 9.36 -9.28
N THR A 114 -2.72 9.06 -9.74
CA THR A 114 -3.63 8.11 -9.07
C THR A 114 -3.80 6.83 -9.91
N ALA A 115 -4.74 5.98 -9.48
CA ALA A 115 -5.13 4.80 -10.25
C ALA A 115 -5.48 5.13 -11.70
N GLY A 116 -5.02 4.28 -12.61
CA GLY A 116 -5.22 4.45 -14.04
C GLY A 116 -4.17 5.31 -14.72
N ARG A 117 -3.05 5.69 -14.08
CA ARG A 117 -2.11 6.66 -14.66
C ARG A 117 -2.75 8.05 -14.90
N ASN A 118 -3.86 8.34 -14.21
CA ASN A 118 -4.38 9.70 -14.14
C ASN A 118 -3.33 10.59 -13.47
N ARG A 119 -3.09 11.77 -14.03
CA ARG A 119 -2.17 12.75 -13.47
C ARG A 119 -2.85 14.10 -13.36
N TYR A 120 -2.79 14.67 -12.17
CA TYR A 120 -3.27 16.00 -11.85
C TYR A 120 -2.08 16.87 -11.46
N LEU A 121 -2.07 18.13 -11.88
CA LEU A 121 -1.12 19.13 -11.38
C LEU A 121 -1.88 20.14 -10.53
N LEU A 122 -1.40 20.37 -9.31
CA LEU A 122 -1.91 21.39 -8.42
C LEU A 122 -0.87 22.50 -8.31
N HIS A 123 -1.25 23.74 -8.59
CA HIS A 123 -0.39 24.90 -8.52
C HIS A 123 -0.77 25.78 -7.32
N PHE A 124 0.23 26.15 -6.53
CA PHE A 124 0.06 26.91 -5.30
C PHE A 124 0.76 28.27 -5.38
N ASN A 125 0.15 29.28 -4.76
CA ASN A 125 0.68 30.66 -4.76
C ASN A 125 1.95 30.83 -3.91
N SER A 126 2.30 29.83 -3.09
CA SER A 126 3.53 29.86 -2.28
C SER A 126 4.10 28.47 -2.04
N ARG A 127 5.43 28.41 -1.86
CA ARG A 127 6.14 27.19 -1.46
C ARG A 127 5.63 26.64 -0.13
N HIS A 128 5.24 27.51 0.80
CA HIS A 128 4.67 27.11 2.07
C HIS A 128 3.37 26.31 1.89
N SER A 129 2.47 26.79 1.03
CA SER A 129 1.20 26.09 0.73
C SER A 129 1.46 24.73 0.07
N LEU A 130 2.39 24.66 -0.89
CA LEU A 130 2.81 23.40 -1.50
C LEU A 130 3.28 22.39 -0.44
N ILE A 131 4.12 22.83 0.49
CA ILE A 131 4.66 21.96 1.56
C ILE A 131 3.54 21.50 2.49
N GLN A 132 2.65 22.39 2.93
CA GLN A 132 1.53 22.04 3.81
C GLN A 132 0.59 21.01 3.17
N TRP A 133 0.18 21.23 1.91
CA TRP A 133 -0.66 20.28 1.18
C TRP A 133 0.06 18.94 0.97
N THR A 134 1.34 18.96 0.59
CA THR A 134 2.13 17.74 0.43
C THR A 134 2.24 16.97 1.74
N ALA A 135 2.47 17.65 2.86
CA ALA A 135 2.55 17.05 4.19
C ALA A 135 1.19 16.47 4.64
N GLY A 136 0.09 17.21 4.43
CA GLY A 136 -1.26 16.75 4.73
C GLY A 136 -1.62 15.46 3.98
N ILE A 137 -1.34 15.41 2.67
CA ILE A 137 -1.56 14.21 1.84
C ILE A 137 -0.71 13.04 2.34
N ARG A 138 0.58 13.25 2.60
CA ARG A 138 1.47 12.19 3.09
C ARG A 138 1.02 11.67 4.45
N LEU A 139 0.62 12.55 5.36
CA LEU A 139 0.14 12.16 6.69
C LEU A 139 -1.14 11.35 6.59
N ALA A 140 -2.10 11.78 5.78
CA ALA A 140 -3.34 11.05 5.52
C ALA A 140 -3.10 9.63 4.99
N MET A 141 -2.20 9.50 4.00
CA MET A 141 -1.82 8.19 3.44
C MET A 141 -1.09 7.33 4.47
N PHE A 142 -0.15 7.90 5.23
CA PHE A 142 0.61 7.18 6.26
C PHE A 142 -0.29 6.64 7.37
N GLU A 143 -1.20 7.47 7.90
CA GLU A 143 -2.16 7.04 8.92
C GLU A 143 -3.05 5.93 8.37
N TYR A 144 -3.52 6.04 7.11
CA TYR A 144 -4.30 4.98 6.47
C TYR A 144 -3.54 3.66 6.40
N SER A 145 -2.33 3.64 5.84
CA SER A 145 -1.52 2.41 5.72
C SER A 145 -1.21 1.81 7.09
N SER A 146 -0.88 2.65 8.09
CA SER A 146 -0.65 2.20 9.47
C SER A 146 -1.88 1.53 10.07
N LEU A 147 -3.09 2.03 9.78
CA LEU A 147 -4.34 1.41 10.21
C LEU A 147 -4.63 0.08 9.49
N GLN A 148 -4.20 -0.09 8.24
CA GLN A 148 -4.31 -1.38 7.53
C GLN A 148 -3.35 -2.43 8.12
N GLU A 149 -2.14 -2.02 8.51
CA GLU A 149 -1.20 -2.89 9.23
C GLU A 149 -1.76 -3.27 10.61
N ALA A 150 -2.31 -2.30 11.35
CA ALA A 150 -2.94 -2.54 12.65
C ALA A 150 -4.18 -3.45 12.52
N TYR A 151 -5.00 -3.26 11.48
CA TYR A 151 -6.10 -4.15 11.11
C TYR A 151 -5.60 -5.59 10.91
N THR A 152 -4.53 -5.76 10.15
CA THR A 152 -3.92 -7.08 9.91
C THR A 152 -3.49 -7.75 11.20
N GLY A 153 -2.81 -7.00 12.10
CA GLY A 153 -2.39 -7.48 13.40
C GLY A 153 -3.57 -7.89 14.30
N ALA A 154 -4.59 -7.05 14.39
CA ALA A 154 -5.80 -7.31 15.16
C ALA A 154 -6.58 -8.52 14.61
N LEU A 155 -6.69 -8.63 13.29
CA LEU A 155 -7.34 -9.77 12.62
C LEU A 155 -6.60 -11.09 12.93
N ILE A 156 -5.26 -11.09 12.91
CA ILE A 156 -4.44 -12.24 13.30
C ILE A 156 -4.61 -12.56 14.78
N ALA A 157 -4.60 -11.56 15.66
CA ALA A 157 -4.72 -11.75 17.10
C ALA A 157 -6.06 -12.36 17.51
N GLY A 158 -7.16 -11.86 16.94
CA GLY A 158 -8.51 -12.34 17.24
C GLY A 158 -8.85 -13.67 16.59
N LYS A 159 -8.54 -13.86 15.29
CA LYS A 159 -8.93 -15.08 14.56
C LYS A 159 -7.87 -16.17 14.54
N GLY A 160 -6.59 -15.83 14.72
CA GLY A 160 -5.49 -16.78 14.60
C GLY A 160 -5.62 -17.98 15.55
N LYS A 161 -6.12 -17.76 16.77
CA LYS A 161 -6.34 -18.81 17.77
C LYS A 161 -7.37 -19.85 17.35
N THR A 162 -8.32 -19.46 16.51
CA THR A 162 -9.42 -20.33 16.03
C THR A 162 -9.04 -21.10 14.77
N LEU A 163 -7.93 -20.75 14.12
CA LEU A 163 -7.53 -21.35 12.86
C LEU A 163 -6.88 -22.73 13.09
N PRO A 164 -7.35 -23.79 12.43
CA PRO A 164 -6.71 -25.10 12.49
C PRO A 164 -5.24 -25.02 12.04
N ASN A 165 -4.35 -25.70 12.76
CA ASN A 165 -2.92 -25.77 12.46
C ASN A 165 -2.21 -24.40 12.42
N ILE A 166 -2.69 -23.41 13.18
CA ILE A 166 -2.02 -22.10 13.27
C ILE A 166 -0.55 -22.22 13.67
N GLY A 167 -0.18 -23.18 14.52
CA GLY A 167 1.21 -23.44 14.90
C GLY A 167 2.10 -23.70 13.68
N VAL A 168 1.66 -24.58 12.78
CA VAL A 168 2.37 -24.91 11.54
C VAL A 168 2.40 -23.72 10.58
N ILE A 169 1.28 -22.98 10.46
CA ILE A 169 1.23 -21.78 9.61
C ILE A 169 2.20 -20.72 10.13
N MET A 170 2.32 -20.57 11.45
CA MET A 170 3.24 -19.65 12.11
C MET A 170 4.70 -20.10 12.08
N GLU A 171 5.04 -21.34 11.74
CA GLU A 171 6.44 -21.74 11.63
C GLU A 171 7.16 -20.97 10.52
N ARG A 172 8.46 -20.68 10.73
CA ARG A 172 9.27 -20.00 9.72
C ARG A 172 9.25 -20.80 8.43
N THR A 173 8.93 -20.12 7.34
CA THR A 173 8.96 -20.70 5.99
C THR A 173 10.40 -20.96 5.57
N ARG A 174 10.75 -22.23 5.32
CA ARG A 174 12.10 -22.66 4.89
C ARG A 174 12.16 -23.19 3.45
N VAL A 175 11.00 -23.44 2.87
CA VAL A 175 10.86 -23.98 1.51
C VAL A 175 9.99 -23.05 0.68
N PRO A 176 10.14 -23.02 -0.65
CA PRO A 176 9.29 -22.21 -1.50
C PRO A 176 7.81 -22.56 -1.31
N VAL A 177 6.98 -21.53 -1.18
CA VAL A 177 5.51 -21.67 -1.10
C VAL A 177 4.93 -21.28 -2.44
N GLU A 178 4.13 -22.17 -3.03
CA GLU A 178 3.56 -21.98 -4.35
C GLU A 178 2.03 -22.02 -4.30
N LEU A 179 1.37 -21.04 -4.92
CA LEU A 179 -0.09 -20.97 -4.95
C LEU A 179 -0.62 -20.14 -6.13
N TRP A 180 -1.88 -20.39 -6.49
CA TRP A 180 -2.61 -19.52 -7.42
C TRP A 180 -3.06 -18.25 -6.72
N VAL A 181 -2.84 -17.12 -7.39
CA VAL A 181 -3.22 -15.79 -6.92
C VAL A 181 -3.83 -14.98 -8.06
N ARG A 182 -4.72 -14.06 -7.73
CA ARG A 182 -5.06 -12.94 -8.60
C ARG A 182 -4.21 -11.75 -8.18
N VAL A 183 -3.51 -11.14 -9.13
CA VAL A 183 -2.59 -10.03 -8.88
C VAL A 183 -2.99 -8.81 -9.70
N ARG A 184 -2.70 -7.63 -9.16
CA ARG A 184 -2.83 -6.36 -9.84
C ARG A 184 -1.57 -5.55 -9.59
N PHE A 185 -0.76 -5.36 -10.63
CA PHE A 185 0.48 -4.60 -10.57
C PHE A 185 0.18 -3.11 -10.67
N GLY A 186 0.21 -2.40 -9.54
CA GLY A 186 -0.05 -0.98 -9.49
C GLY A 186 -1.47 -0.56 -9.89
N ALA A 187 -1.65 0.76 -9.87
CA ALA A 187 -2.95 1.39 -9.94
C ALA A 187 -3.43 1.51 -11.41
N GLY A 188 -4.50 0.79 -11.77
CA GLY A 188 -5.11 0.85 -13.13
C GLY A 188 -4.88 -0.38 -14.02
N MET A 189 -3.95 -1.27 -13.67
CA MET A 189 -3.79 -2.54 -14.40
C MET A 189 -4.97 -3.48 -14.12
N PRO A 190 -5.38 -4.35 -15.07
CA PRO A 190 -6.41 -5.35 -14.81
C PRO A 190 -5.90 -6.42 -13.84
N TRP A 191 -6.83 -7.09 -13.16
CA TRP A 191 -6.52 -8.29 -12.38
C TRP A 191 -6.08 -9.42 -13.30
N LYS A 192 -4.95 -10.05 -13.00
CA LYS A 192 -4.42 -11.20 -13.73
C LYS A 192 -4.26 -12.39 -12.78
N ARG A 193 -4.69 -13.58 -13.22
CA ARG A 193 -4.42 -14.83 -12.50
C ARG A 193 -3.01 -15.31 -12.80
N CYS A 194 -2.22 -15.59 -11.77
CA CYS A 194 -0.82 -16.02 -11.88
C CYS A 194 -0.51 -17.15 -10.90
N TRP A 195 0.46 -17.99 -11.25
CA TRP A 195 1.13 -18.88 -10.32
C TRP A 195 2.20 -18.09 -9.55
N CYS A 196 2.03 -17.94 -8.24
CA CYS A 196 2.95 -17.24 -7.37
C CYS A 196 3.87 -18.22 -6.66
N VAL A 197 5.17 -17.91 -6.65
CA VAL A 197 6.19 -18.64 -5.90
C VAL A 197 6.87 -17.66 -4.95
N ILE A 198 6.73 -17.91 -3.65
CA ILE A 198 7.39 -17.17 -2.57
C ILE A 198 8.62 -17.99 -2.17
N SER A 199 9.80 -17.51 -2.52
CA SER A 199 11.07 -18.18 -2.23
C SER A 199 11.71 -17.51 -1.00
N PRO A 200 11.81 -18.18 0.16
CA PRO A 200 12.55 -17.62 1.30
C PRO A 200 14.06 -17.55 1.00
N PRO A 201 14.83 -16.78 1.79
CA PRO A 201 16.30 -16.73 1.67
C PRO A 201 16.93 -18.13 1.83
N ASP A 202 18.10 -18.33 1.24
CA ASP A 202 18.80 -19.61 1.28
C ASP A 202 19.12 -20.05 2.72
N GLU A 203 18.78 -21.30 3.06
CA GLU A 203 18.90 -21.79 4.43
C GLU A 203 20.36 -21.93 4.87
N LYS A 204 21.31 -22.17 3.96
CA LYS A 204 22.74 -22.22 4.30
C LYS A 204 23.25 -20.82 4.65
N GLU A 205 22.84 -19.81 3.89
CA GLU A 205 23.16 -18.41 4.19
C GLU A 205 22.55 -17.99 5.52
N TYR A 206 21.31 -18.39 5.78
CA TYR A 206 20.64 -18.12 7.05
C TYR A 206 21.33 -18.80 8.23
N MET A 207 21.74 -20.06 8.11
CA MET A 207 22.52 -20.76 9.14
C MET A 207 23.90 -20.11 9.37
N LYS A 208 24.56 -19.64 8.30
CA LYS A 208 25.83 -18.92 8.38
C LYS A 208 25.65 -17.62 9.16
N MET A 209 24.63 -16.83 8.81
CA MET A 209 24.27 -15.60 9.51
C MET A 209 23.98 -15.87 10.99
N GLN A 210 23.20 -16.90 11.34
CA GLN A 210 22.95 -17.24 12.74
C GLN A 210 24.22 -17.58 13.53
N LYS A 211 25.17 -18.31 12.91
CA LYS A 211 26.45 -18.63 13.54
C LYS A 211 27.32 -17.39 13.74
N GLU A 212 27.33 -16.48 12.77
CA GLU A 212 28.03 -15.20 12.88
C GLU A 212 27.42 -14.30 13.95
N MET A 213 26.08 -14.23 14.04
CA MET A 213 25.39 -13.46 15.07
C MET A 213 25.64 -14.00 16.48
N LYS A 214 25.80 -15.31 16.66
CA LYS A 214 26.21 -15.91 17.95
C LYS A 214 27.64 -15.58 18.35
N LYS A 215 28.50 -15.20 17.39
CA LYS A 215 29.89 -14.79 17.63
C LYS A 215 30.03 -13.29 17.91
N LYS A 216 28.99 -12.49 17.65
CA LYS A 216 29.03 -11.06 17.94
C LYS A 216 29.13 -10.78 19.43
N SER A 217 29.90 -9.75 19.77
CA SER A 217 30.02 -9.28 21.14
C SER A 217 28.66 -8.83 21.69
N PRO A 218 28.35 -9.09 22.97
CA PRO A 218 27.13 -8.57 23.62
C PRO A 218 26.97 -7.04 23.57
N TYR A 219 28.06 -6.31 23.32
CA TYR A 219 28.06 -4.84 23.19
C TYR A 219 27.90 -4.35 21.74
N ASP A 220 27.92 -5.26 20.76
CA ASP A 220 27.74 -4.91 19.36
C ASP A 220 26.24 -4.68 19.05
N ARG A 221 25.88 -3.41 18.84
CA ARG A 221 24.52 -2.98 18.49
C ARG A 221 24.26 -2.92 16.98
N SER A 222 25.17 -3.43 16.15
CA SER A 222 24.97 -3.47 14.71
C SER A 222 23.80 -4.38 14.33
N HIS A 223 22.88 -3.85 13.53
CA HIS A 223 21.74 -4.61 13.02
C HIS A 223 22.23 -5.80 12.19
N ALA A 224 21.56 -6.94 12.32
CA ALA A 224 21.82 -8.09 11.46
C ALA A 224 21.46 -7.73 10.02
N PRO A 225 22.23 -8.16 9.00
CA PRO A 225 21.76 -8.09 7.63
C PRO A 225 20.48 -8.92 7.50
N ILE A 226 19.43 -8.35 6.93
CA ILE A 226 18.20 -9.09 6.64
C ILE A 226 18.43 -9.85 5.35
N LEU A 227 18.53 -11.18 5.44
CA LEU A 227 18.54 -12.02 4.26
C LEU A 227 17.14 -12.01 3.64
N LYS A 228 17.06 -11.57 2.38
CA LYS A 228 15.82 -11.48 1.63
C LYS A 228 15.77 -12.60 0.58
N GLY A 229 14.58 -13.10 0.31
CA GLY A 229 14.32 -13.97 -0.83
C GLY A 229 13.60 -13.21 -1.95
N ASP A 230 12.74 -13.90 -2.70
CA ASP A 230 11.99 -13.29 -3.79
C ASP A 230 10.54 -13.80 -3.87
N ILE A 231 9.68 -13.01 -4.50
CA ILE A 231 8.35 -13.46 -4.95
C ILE A 231 8.29 -13.35 -6.46
N LYS A 232 7.98 -14.45 -7.14
CA LYS A 232 7.89 -14.52 -8.60
C LYS A 232 6.48 -14.91 -9.04
N PHE A 233 5.99 -14.22 -10.06
CA PHE A 233 4.68 -14.49 -10.66
C PHE A 233 4.84 -15.07 -12.05
N TYR A 234 4.18 -16.19 -12.33
CA TYR A 234 4.22 -16.88 -13.62
C TYR A 234 2.83 -16.99 -14.21
N ASP A 235 2.74 -17.03 -15.55
CA ASP A 235 1.46 -17.15 -16.26
C ASP A 235 0.84 -18.56 -16.10
N GLN A 236 1.69 -19.57 -15.95
CA GLN A 236 1.30 -20.97 -15.86
C GLN A 236 2.12 -21.68 -14.79
N LYS A 237 1.50 -22.67 -14.14
CA LYS A 237 2.22 -23.66 -13.34
C LYS A 237 2.86 -24.68 -14.28
N LYS A 238 4.18 -24.86 -14.20
CA LYS A 238 4.90 -25.97 -14.84
C LYS A 238 5.73 -26.68 -13.79
N GLU A 239 5.96 -27.98 -13.96
CA GLU A 239 6.67 -28.79 -12.98
C GLU A 239 8.14 -29.04 -13.38
N GLY A 240 8.97 -29.28 -12.36
CA GLY A 240 10.36 -29.72 -12.51
C GLY A 240 11.28 -28.69 -13.18
N LYS A 241 12.24 -29.19 -13.98
CA LYS A 241 13.27 -28.36 -14.64
C LYS A 241 12.69 -27.29 -15.59
N LYS A 242 11.46 -27.50 -16.09
CA LYS A 242 10.80 -26.54 -16.99
C LYS A 242 10.38 -25.27 -16.26
N HIS A 243 10.00 -25.37 -14.98
CA HIS A 243 9.65 -24.21 -14.15
C HIS A 243 10.83 -23.25 -13.99
N LYS A 244 12.02 -23.79 -13.70
CA LYS A 244 13.24 -22.99 -13.48
C LYS A 244 13.68 -22.18 -14.71
N LYS A 245 13.25 -22.58 -15.92
CA LYS A 245 13.56 -21.88 -17.17
C LYS A 245 12.49 -20.88 -17.60
N MET A 246 11.35 -20.85 -16.92
CA MET A 246 10.31 -19.88 -17.24
C MET A 246 10.71 -18.49 -16.76
N LEU A 247 10.52 -17.51 -17.62
CA LEU A 247 10.63 -16.11 -17.23
C LEU A 247 9.37 -15.75 -16.43
N PRO A 248 9.50 -15.20 -15.21
CA PRO A 248 8.36 -14.69 -14.47
C PRO A 248 7.82 -13.43 -15.15
N ILE A 249 6.53 -13.15 -15.02
CA ILE A 249 5.88 -11.90 -15.44
C ILE A 249 6.44 -10.73 -14.63
N ALA A 250 6.55 -10.94 -13.32
CA ALA A 250 7.09 -9.96 -12.40
C ALA A 250 7.82 -10.63 -11.23
N THR A 251 8.72 -9.89 -10.61
CA THR A 251 9.47 -10.30 -9.43
C THR A 251 9.48 -9.19 -8.40
N ILE A 252 9.22 -9.53 -7.15
CA ILE A 252 9.42 -8.66 -5.99
C ILE A 252 10.72 -9.12 -5.32
N THR A 253 11.70 -8.22 -5.23
CA THR A 253 13.03 -8.53 -4.66
C THR A 253 13.28 -7.85 -3.32
N ASP A 254 12.66 -6.71 -3.08
CA ASP A 254 12.76 -5.99 -1.82
C ASP A 254 11.39 -5.46 -1.42
N SER A 255 10.70 -6.16 -0.50
CA SER A 255 9.48 -5.64 0.09
C SER A 255 9.76 -5.07 1.47
N TYR A 256 9.23 -3.88 1.73
CA TYR A 256 9.30 -3.21 3.03
C TYR A 256 7.96 -3.19 3.77
N SER A 257 6.85 -3.53 3.10
CA SER A 257 5.55 -3.67 3.77
C SER A 257 4.66 -4.70 3.06
N ALA A 258 3.92 -5.47 3.85
CA ALA A 258 2.91 -6.41 3.38
C ALA A 258 1.80 -6.56 4.43
N TYR A 259 0.56 -6.26 4.06
CA TYR A 259 -0.58 -6.27 4.99
C TYR A 259 -1.89 -6.62 4.29
N ALA A 260 -2.84 -7.11 5.05
CA ALA A 260 -4.21 -7.31 4.60
C ALA A 260 -4.95 -5.97 4.55
N LEU A 261 -5.81 -5.80 3.54
CA LEU A 261 -6.65 -4.62 3.42
C LEU A 261 -8.01 -4.87 4.10
N TYR A 262 -8.41 -3.92 4.94
CA TYR A 262 -9.76 -3.83 5.46
C TYR A 262 -10.73 -3.68 4.27
N PRO A 263 -11.71 -4.59 4.12
CA PRO A 263 -12.69 -4.47 3.06
C PRO A 263 -13.63 -3.29 3.29
N GLN A 264 -14.34 -2.87 2.24
CA GLN A 264 -15.31 -1.76 2.33
C GLN A 264 -16.43 -1.98 3.36
N ALA A 265 -16.72 -3.24 3.71
CA ALA A 265 -17.75 -3.61 4.67
C ALA A 265 -17.27 -4.70 5.62
N LYS A 266 -17.70 -4.61 6.89
CA LYS A 266 -17.37 -5.59 7.94
C LYS A 266 -17.78 -7.03 7.60
N SER A 267 -18.90 -7.20 6.89
CA SER A 267 -19.40 -8.52 6.46
C SER A 267 -18.45 -9.27 5.52
N LEU A 268 -17.52 -8.57 4.87
CA LEU A 268 -16.57 -9.15 3.93
C LEU A 268 -15.25 -9.59 4.58
N ILE A 269 -15.04 -9.29 5.86
CA ILE A 269 -13.77 -9.58 6.57
C ILE A 269 -13.41 -11.06 6.48
N ASP A 270 -14.40 -11.94 6.60
CA ASP A 270 -14.21 -13.40 6.65
C ASP A 270 -13.85 -13.99 5.28
N THR A 271 -14.35 -13.38 4.22
CA THR A 271 -14.13 -13.81 2.83
C THR A 271 -12.97 -13.11 2.15
N SER A 272 -12.55 -11.94 2.64
CA SER A 272 -11.49 -11.14 2.03
C SER A 272 -10.14 -11.81 2.18
N THR A 273 -9.42 -11.95 1.06
CA THR A 273 -8.01 -12.37 1.02
C THR A 273 -7.11 -11.31 0.41
N LEU A 274 -7.60 -10.07 0.34
CA LEU A 274 -6.90 -8.97 -0.31
C LEU A 274 -5.70 -8.52 0.53
N ILE A 275 -4.52 -8.63 -0.06
CA ILE A 275 -3.23 -8.23 0.52
C ILE A 275 -2.63 -7.15 -0.38
N LYS A 276 -2.00 -6.14 0.23
CA LYS A 276 -1.14 -5.18 -0.45
C LYS A 276 0.30 -5.45 -0.05
N ILE A 277 1.19 -5.47 -1.03
CA ILE A 277 2.64 -5.52 -0.85
C ILE A 277 3.24 -4.27 -1.45
N GLU A 278 4.15 -3.62 -0.72
CA GLU A 278 4.94 -2.48 -1.17
C GLU A 278 6.42 -2.88 -1.24
N GLY A 279 7.10 -2.45 -2.29
CA GLY A 279 8.49 -2.82 -2.55
C GLY A 279 8.97 -2.59 -3.98
N ASP A 280 10.17 -3.10 -4.25
CA ASP A 280 10.80 -3.09 -5.56
C ASP A 280 10.21 -4.19 -6.44
N ILE A 281 9.53 -3.76 -7.51
CA ILE A 281 8.83 -4.63 -8.44
C ILE A 281 9.55 -4.54 -9.79
N THR A 282 10.10 -5.67 -10.24
CA THR A 282 10.61 -5.84 -11.60
C THR A 282 9.54 -6.49 -12.47
N ILE A 283 9.06 -5.78 -13.50
CA ILE A 283 8.22 -6.34 -14.55
C ILE A 283 9.14 -6.78 -15.69
N HIS A 284 9.15 -8.09 -15.98
CA HIS A 284 9.98 -8.68 -17.05
C HIS A 284 9.25 -8.59 -18.39
N ALA A 285 9.01 -7.36 -18.83
CA ALA A 285 8.63 -7.04 -20.20
C ALA A 285 9.89 -6.89 -21.07
N ASP A 286 9.71 -6.57 -22.35
CA ASP A 286 10.80 -6.17 -23.24
C ASP A 286 10.63 -4.69 -23.59
N PRO A 287 11.45 -3.76 -23.03
CA PRO A 287 12.53 -4.00 -22.05
C PRO A 287 12.02 -4.22 -20.61
N PRO A 288 12.83 -4.86 -19.74
CA PRO A 288 12.47 -5.03 -18.33
C PRO A 288 12.45 -3.67 -17.62
N SER A 289 11.51 -3.49 -16.69
CA SER A 289 11.39 -2.27 -15.90
C SER A 289 11.35 -2.62 -14.42
N SER A 290 12.18 -1.95 -13.63
CA SER A 290 12.19 -2.06 -12.16
C SER A 290 11.77 -0.74 -11.57
N THR A 291 10.75 -0.77 -10.72
CA THR A 291 10.20 0.42 -10.07
C THR A 291 9.78 0.08 -8.66
N GLU A 292 10.04 0.98 -7.72
CA GLU A 292 9.40 0.96 -6.42
C GLU A 292 7.89 1.20 -6.60
N GLY A 293 7.06 0.40 -5.94
CA GLY A 293 5.62 0.53 -6.01
C GLY A 293 4.90 -0.51 -5.17
N PHE A 294 3.69 -0.87 -5.59
CA PHE A 294 2.87 -1.83 -4.86
C PHE A 294 2.12 -2.80 -5.77
N VAL A 295 1.77 -3.95 -5.20
CA VAL A 295 0.99 -5.00 -5.85
C VAL A 295 -0.16 -5.39 -4.93
N PHE A 296 -1.37 -5.46 -5.50
CA PHE A 296 -2.49 -6.11 -4.82
C PHE A 296 -2.54 -7.59 -5.17
N ILE A 297 -2.75 -8.42 -4.17
CA ILE A 297 -2.72 -9.87 -4.29
C ILE A 297 -3.92 -10.45 -3.57
N MET A 298 -4.59 -11.39 -4.23
CA MET A 298 -5.73 -12.11 -3.71
C MET A 298 -5.47 -13.61 -3.94
N PRO A 299 -4.97 -14.34 -2.92
CA PRO A 299 -4.85 -15.79 -2.96
C PRO A 299 -6.17 -16.48 -3.27
N GLU A 300 -6.14 -17.46 -4.17
CA GLU A 300 -7.32 -18.26 -4.49
C GLU A 300 -7.68 -19.16 -3.31
N VAL A 301 -8.96 -19.13 -2.91
CA VAL A 301 -9.43 -19.92 -1.77
C VAL A 301 -9.62 -21.37 -2.21
N ALA A 302 -8.87 -22.29 -1.60
CA ALA A 302 -9.05 -23.72 -1.83
C ALA A 302 -10.32 -24.21 -1.10
N PRO A 303 -11.07 -25.21 -1.63
CA PRO A 303 -12.36 -25.65 -1.07
C PRO A 303 -12.36 -26.08 0.41
N ALA A 304 -11.19 -26.39 0.99
CA ALA A 304 -11.04 -26.86 2.37
C ALA A 304 -10.42 -25.82 3.33
N LEU A 305 -10.18 -24.59 2.87
CA LEU A 305 -9.52 -23.54 3.66
C LEU A 305 -10.38 -22.29 3.71
N SER A 306 -10.43 -21.63 4.86
CA SER A 306 -11.06 -20.31 4.96
C SER A 306 -10.24 -19.26 4.20
N GLY A 307 -10.91 -18.18 3.77
CA GLY A 307 -10.23 -17.03 3.15
C GLY A 307 -9.12 -16.50 4.05
N PHE A 308 -9.42 -16.32 5.34
CA PHE A 308 -8.43 -15.94 6.35
C PHE A 308 -7.23 -16.91 6.42
N GLY A 309 -7.47 -18.23 6.41
CA GLY A 309 -6.39 -19.22 6.42
C GLY A 309 -5.51 -19.14 5.17
N MET A 310 -6.11 -18.93 3.99
CA MET A 310 -5.36 -18.74 2.74
C MET A 310 -4.57 -17.43 2.71
N MET A 311 -5.14 -16.36 3.27
CA MET A 311 -4.45 -15.09 3.43
C MET A 311 -3.20 -15.24 4.31
N LEU A 312 -3.28 -15.94 5.45
CA LEU A 312 -2.10 -16.19 6.30
C LEU A 312 -1.06 -17.09 5.65
N LYS A 313 -1.49 -18.11 4.89
CA LYS A 313 -0.60 -18.96 4.09
C LYS A 313 0.17 -18.20 3.02
N TYR A 314 -0.28 -17.01 2.65
CA TYR A 314 0.46 -16.10 1.78
C TYR A 314 1.32 -15.13 2.60
N LEU A 315 0.70 -14.46 3.57
CA LEU A 315 1.29 -13.34 4.30
C LEU A 315 2.50 -13.72 5.16
N PHE A 316 2.44 -14.85 5.89
CA PHE A 316 3.55 -15.28 6.75
C PHE A 316 4.80 -15.67 5.95
N PRO A 317 4.71 -16.47 4.86
CA PRO A 317 5.83 -16.67 3.97
C PRO A 317 6.39 -15.37 3.40
N THR A 318 5.55 -14.42 2.98
CA THR A 318 6.01 -13.10 2.51
C THR A 318 6.79 -12.37 3.60
N TRP A 319 6.28 -12.35 4.84
CA TRP A 319 6.96 -11.70 5.96
C TRP A 319 8.29 -12.36 6.31
N ASP A 320 8.37 -13.69 6.28
CA ASP A 320 9.61 -14.42 6.53
C ASP A 320 10.63 -14.20 5.41
N THR A 321 10.17 -14.14 4.15
CA THR A 321 11.01 -13.92 2.96
C THR A 321 11.69 -12.56 2.98
N PHE A 322 11.03 -11.51 3.48
CA PHE A 322 11.58 -10.15 3.47
C PHE A 322 11.96 -9.62 4.86
N GLY A 323 11.82 -10.44 5.91
CA GLY A 323 12.12 -10.03 7.28
C GLY A 323 11.14 -9.01 7.87
N LEU A 324 9.92 -8.94 7.34
CA LEU A 324 8.86 -8.04 7.79
C LEU A 324 8.16 -8.54 9.06
N ASN A 325 8.40 -9.79 9.43
CA ASN A 325 7.75 -10.41 10.57
C ASN A 325 8.13 -9.67 11.86
N PRO A 326 7.17 -9.15 12.65
CA PRO A 326 7.44 -8.55 13.95
C PRO A 326 8.17 -9.51 14.91
N ARG A 327 8.15 -10.82 14.65
CA ARG A 327 8.90 -11.84 15.42
C ARG A 327 10.42 -11.78 15.22
N CYS A 328 10.88 -11.24 14.08
CA CYS A 328 12.30 -11.00 13.82
C CYS A 328 12.81 -9.74 14.53
N PHE A 329 11.90 -8.83 14.92
CA PHE A 329 12.17 -7.82 15.92
C PHE A 329 12.08 -8.49 17.29
N LYS A 330 13.22 -8.90 17.84
CA LYS A 330 13.32 -9.03 19.31
C LYS A 330 12.69 -7.76 19.92
N PRO A 331 11.91 -7.87 20.99
CA PRO A 331 11.34 -6.69 21.63
C PRO A 331 12.49 -5.71 21.87
N TYR A 332 12.39 -4.50 21.33
CA TYR A 332 13.20 -3.40 21.80
C TYR A 332 13.07 -3.41 23.34
N PRO A 333 14.16 -3.55 24.11
CA PRO A 333 14.07 -3.59 25.57
C PRO A 333 13.61 -2.26 26.19
N HIS A 334 13.15 -1.28 25.39
CA HIS A 334 12.70 0.04 25.82
C HIS A 334 11.21 0.36 25.58
N ARG A 335 10.35 -0.61 25.24
CA ARG A 335 8.91 -0.47 25.49
C ARG A 335 8.47 -1.39 26.63
N ARG A 336 8.97 -1.10 27.83
CA ARG A 336 8.22 -1.38 29.06
C ARG A 336 7.55 -0.07 29.49
N GLN A 337 6.26 -0.19 29.80
CA GLN A 337 5.52 0.69 30.70
C GLN A 337 5.44 2.17 30.30
N LEU A 338 4.42 2.49 29.51
CA LEU A 338 3.54 3.58 29.90
C LEU A 338 2.28 2.90 30.46
N GLU A 339 2.43 2.39 31.68
CA GLU A 339 1.29 2.22 32.56
C GLU A 339 0.87 3.63 32.99
N LEU A 340 -0.44 3.85 32.96
CA LEU A 340 -1.11 5.05 33.41
C LEU A 340 -0.77 5.30 34.88
N GLU A 341 -0.21 6.47 35.17
CA GLU A 341 -0.50 7.25 36.37
C GLU A 341 -1.36 8.44 35.97
#